data_AF-A0A248VV27-F1
#
_entry.id   AF-A0A248VV27-F1
#
_cell.length_a   1.000
_cell.length_b   1.000
_cell.length_c   1.000
_cell.angle_alpha   90.00
_cell.angle_beta   90.00
_cell.angle_gamma   90.00
#
_symmetry.space_group_name_H-M   'P 1'
#
loop_
_entity.id
_entity.type
_entity.pdbx_description
1 polymer ?
#
loop_
_entity_poly.entity_id
_entity_poly.type
_entity_poly.pdbx_seq_one_letter_code
_entity_poly.pdbx_strand_id
1 'polypeptide(L)'
;MIARERSRRPLIESRCVTPRRRSPRLCGWLSIGTLTLSTAFAATPEFAAVTPDHAIALAQDSGAHAAFRTEWWYATGWLTTPDNRPLGFQITFFRSATGHDAADPSAFAPSQLIIAHAALSDPALGHLAHDQRMARQGFGLAYAKPANTDVKLDAWKMMRAADGHYDVTVDANGFALHLMLTPTQAPLIQGERGYSRKGPRAEQASYYYSEPQLRVSGSVVRPVGAGSPSHGETAVTGMAWLDHEWSSTLLDADAVGWDWLGANLTDGSALMAFKVRGRDGHAIWTHAALRKPDGDVTTFGAGQVDFTPLRTWRSPRTNTSYPVSMTVKTGTLRWRLDPLMDDQELDSRQSTGAPYWEGAVRVSREGVEVGRAYLELTGYAKALRLGKE
;
A
#
# COMPACT_ATOMS: atom_id res chain seq x y z
N MET A 1 24.64 -58.08 -42.06
CA MET A 1 25.57 -57.68 -43.13
C MET A 1 26.73 -56.96 -42.44
N ILE A 2 27.87 -57.59 -42.12
CA ILE A 2 28.94 -58.08 -43.03
C ILE A 2 29.33 -56.93 -43.99
N ALA A 3 30.54 -56.40 -44.11
CA ALA A 3 31.93 -56.77 -43.77
C ALA A 3 32.78 -55.47 -43.81
N ARG A 4 33.90 -55.36 -43.06
CA ARG A 4 35.32 -55.35 -43.53
C ARG A 4 35.54 -54.56 -44.84
N GLU A 5 36.54 -53.67 -44.93
CA GLU A 5 37.94 -54.09 -45.12
C GLU A 5 39.00 -53.00 -44.87
N ARG A 6 40.19 -53.48 -44.53
CA ARG A 6 41.47 -52.78 -44.28
C ARG A 6 42.32 -52.75 -45.55
N SER A 7 43.22 -51.77 -45.69
CA SER A 7 44.59 -51.96 -46.25
C SER A 7 45.44 -50.69 -45.98
N ARG A 8 46.40 -50.66 -45.04
CA ARG A 8 47.85 -51.03 -45.10
C ARG A 8 48.69 -50.17 -46.06
N ARG A 9 49.48 -49.21 -45.52
CA ARG A 9 50.98 -49.22 -45.26
C ARG A 9 51.80 -48.77 -46.51
N PRO A 10 53.11 -48.34 -46.42
CA PRO A 10 54.07 -48.43 -45.30
C PRO A 10 54.94 -47.17 -45.02
N LEU A 11 55.82 -47.36 -44.03
CA LEU A 11 56.89 -46.51 -43.48
C LEU A 11 57.99 -46.11 -44.48
N ILE A 12 58.65 -44.97 -44.21
CA ILE A 12 60.09 -44.77 -44.45
C ILE A 12 60.72 -44.13 -43.19
N GLU A 13 61.69 -44.85 -42.62
CA GLU A 13 62.65 -44.38 -41.63
C GLU A 13 63.78 -43.59 -42.32
N SER A 14 64.36 -42.59 -41.65
CA SER A 14 65.83 -42.42 -41.60
C SER A 14 66.30 -41.35 -40.59
N ARG A 15 66.98 -41.87 -39.56
CA ARG A 15 68.27 -41.44 -38.97
C ARG A 15 68.45 -40.01 -38.40
N CYS A 16 68.40 -39.97 -37.07
CA CYS A 16 69.54 -39.75 -36.15
C CYS A 16 70.51 -38.59 -36.42
N VAL A 17 70.43 -37.52 -35.61
CA VAL A 17 71.60 -36.82 -35.03
C VAL A 17 71.22 -36.28 -33.65
N THR A 18 71.89 -36.76 -32.59
CA THR A 18 71.93 -36.10 -31.27
C THR A 18 73.10 -35.13 -31.20
N PRO A 19 72.90 -33.92 -30.65
CA PRO A 19 73.93 -33.26 -29.89
C PRO A 19 73.49 -33.03 -28.44
N ARG A 20 74.24 -33.63 -27.50
CA ARG A 20 74.35 -33.15 -26.13
C ARG A 20 74.81 -31.69 -26.15
N ARG A 21 74.13 -30.78 -25.45
CA ARG A 21 74.77 -29.86 -24.50
C ARG A 21 73.79 -28.95 -23.74
N ARG A 22 74.05 -28.89 -22.43
CA ARG A 22 73.91 -27.76 -21.51
C ARG A 22 72.48 -27.32 -21.16
N SER A 23 72.01 -27.89 -20.07
CA SER A 23 71.03 -27.31 -19.15
C SER A 23 71.49 -25.95 -18.60
N PRO A 24 70.74 -24.86 -18.79
CA PRO A 24 70.66 -23.80 -17.81
C PRO A 24 69.52 -24.14 -16.83
N ARG A 25 69.84 -24.14 -15.53
CA ARG A 25 68.82 -24.13 -14.48
C ARG A 25 68.11 -22.77 -14.58
N LEU A 26 66.95 -22.71 -15.24
CA LEU A 26 66.00 -21.63 -15.00
C LEU A 26 65.29 -21.95 -13.69
N CYS A 27 65.62 -21.18 -12.65
CA CYS A 27 64.79 -21.03 -11.45
C CYS A 27 63.49 -20.34 -11.89
N GLY A 28 62.50 -21.12 -12.33
CA GLY A 28 61.15 -20.63 -12.51
C GLY A 28 60.57 -20.31 -11.14
N TRP A 29 60.52 -19.03 -10.79
CA TRP A 29 59.68 -18.56 -9.69
C TRP A 29 58.23 -18.80 -10.10
N LEU A 30 57.65 -19.90 -9.64
CA LEU A 30 56.20 -20.11 -9.70
C LEU A 30 55.59 -19.05 -8.77
N SER A 31 55.23 -17.91 -9.34
CA SER A 31 54.36 -16.96 -8.66
C SER A 31 52.99 -17.63 -8.58
N ILE A 32 52.72 -18.29 -7.45
CA ILE A 32 51.36 -18.68 -7.09
C ILE A 32 50.63 -17.36 -6.87
N GLY A 33 49.99 -16.86 -7.92
CA GLY A 33 49.04 -15.78 -7.81
C GLY A 33 47.90 -16.28 -6.93
N THR A 34 47.91 -15.90 -5.66
CA THR A 34 46.74 -15.98 -4.80
C THR A 34 45.66 -15.13 -5.47
N LEU A 35 44.76 -15.77 -6.22
CA LEU A 35 43.46 -15.21 -6.53
C LEU A 35 42.76 -15.06 -5.17
N THR A 36 42.86 -13.89 -4.57
CA THR A 36 41.91 -13.46 -3.56
C THR A 36 40.57 -13.36 -4.27
N LEU A 37 39.73 -14.40 -4.15
CA LEU A 37 38.31 -14.23 -4.40
C LEU A 37 37.82 -13.23 -3.37
N SER A 38 37.77 -11.96 -3.76
CA SER A 38 36.99 -10.96 -3.06
C SER A 38 35.54 -11.40 -3.18
N THR A 39 35.02 -12.07 -2.16
CA THR A 39 33.58 -12.20 -1.97
C THR A 39 33.06 -10.79 -1.72
N ALA A 40 32.71 -10.10 -2.80
CA ALA A 40 31.92 -8.88 -2.71
C ALA A 40 30.55 -9.31 -2.20
N PHE A 41 30.36 -9.27 -0.88
CA PHE A 41 29.02 -9.25 -0.32
C PHE A 41 28.38 -7.97 -0.85
N ALA A 42 27.34 -8.11 -1.68
CA ALA A 42 26.53 -6.98 -2.11
C ALA A 42 26.06 -6.25 -0.85
N ALA A 43 26.34 -4.95 -0.77
CA ALA A 43 25.85 -4.13 0.33
C ALA A 43 24.31 -4.16 0.30
N THR A 44 23.69 -4.36 1.46
CA THR A 44 22.23 -4.23 1.57
C THR A 44 21.80 -2.87 1.04
N PRO A 45 20.84 -2.80 0.08
CA PRO A 45 20.39 -1.53 -0.45
C PRO A 45 19.83 -0.66 0.68
N GLU A 46 20.34 0.56 0.78
CA GLU A 46 19.94 1.53 1.79
C GLU A 46 18.75 2.36 1.27
N PHE A 47 17.63 2.31 1.99
CA PHE A 47 16.45 3.10 1.64
C PHE A 47 16.56 4.52 2.18
N ALA A 48 15.97 5.48 1.47
CA ALA A 48 15.92 6.88 1.92
C ALA A 48 15.21 7.00 3.27
N ALA A 49 15.76 7.79 4.19
CA ALA A 49 15.14 8.06 5.49
C ALA A 49 14.06 9.16 5.37
N VAL A 50 13.07 9.10 6.27
CA VAL A 50 12.08 10.18 6.42
C VAL A 50 12.63 11.20 7.41
N THR A 51 12.75 12.45 6.97
CA THR A 51 13.36 13.55 7.74
C THR A 51 12.46 14.80 7.73
N PRO A 52 12.47 15.64 8.77
CA PRO A 52 11.55 16.77 8.92
C PRO A 52 11.85 17.99 8.01
N ASP A 53 12.95 17.97 7.27
CA ASP A 53 13.42 19.05 6.38
C ASP A 53 12.79 19.01 4.97
N HIS A 54 12.28 17.86 4.52
CA HIS A 54 11.50 17.78 3.29
C HIS A 54 10.07 18.29 3.52
N ALA A 55 9.66 19.29 2.74
CA ALA A 55 8.30 19.79 2.73
C ALA A 55 7.56 19.25 1.50
N ILE A 56 6.36 18.70 1.71
CA ILE A 56 5.58 18.11 0.61
C ILE A 56 5.17 19.16 -0.42
N ALA A 57 5.40 18.87 -1.70
CA ALA A 57 4.97 19.66 -2.85
C ALA A 57 4.32 18.78 -3.92
N LEU A 58 3.00 18.87 -4.11
CA LEU A 58 2.25 17.95 -4.99
C LEU A 58 2.74 17.85 -6.43
N ALA A 59 3.31 18.91 -7.00
CA ALA A 59 3.86 18.85 -8.35
C ALA A 59 4.99 17.81 -8.50
N GLN A 60 5.67 17.49 -7.39
CA GLN A 60 6.77 16.51 -7.32
C GLN A 60 6.30 15.26 -6.58
N ASP A 61 5.59 15.43 -5.48
CA ASP A 61 5.27 14.36 -4.52
C ASP A 61 3.92 13.67 -4.76
N SER A 62 3.23 13.99 -5.87
CA SER A 62 2.05 13.20 -6.28
C SER A 62 2.45 11.87 -6.93
N GLY A 63 3.66 11.76 -7.47
CA GLY A 63 4.20 10.53 -8.04
C GLY A 63 4.82 9.58 -7.01
N ALA A 64 5.32 8.45 -7.50
CA ALA A 64 5.91 7.41 -6.68
C ALA A 64 7.35 7.72 -6.24
N HIS A 65 7.65 7.48 -4.95
CA HIS A 65 8.95 7.74 -4.34
C HIS A 65 9.78 6.46 -4.18
N ALA A 66 10.32 5.93 -5.27
CA ALA A 66 10.94 4.58 -5.32
C ALA A 66 12.14 4.37 -4.39
N ALA A 67 12.78 5.45 -3.90
CA ALA A 67 13.88 5.39 -2.94
C ALA A 67 13.44 4.97 -1.53
N PHE A 68 12.14 5.07 -1.21
CA PHE A 68 11.58 4.67 0.08
C PHE A 68 11.10 3.23 0.07
N ARG A 69 11.15 2.56 1.22
CA ARG A 69 10.75 1.14 1.31
C ARG A 69 9.28 0.91 1.00
N THR A 70 8.39 1.78 1.47
CA THR A 70 6.93 1.62 1.41
C THR A 70 6.23 2.86 0.91
N GLU A 71 5.16 2.70 0.15
CA GLU A 71 4.30 3.80 -0.31
C GLU A 71 2.86 3.32 -0.53
N TRP A 72 1.89 4.20 -0.28
CA TRP A 72 0.46 3.90 -0.26
C TRP A 72 -0.32 4.95 -1.05
N TRP A 73 -1.26 4.51 -1.89
CA TRP A 73 -2.36 5.33 -2.41
C TRP A 73 -3.65 4.69 -1.92
N TYR A 74 -4.33 5.35 -0.99
CA TYR A 74 -5.51 4.81 -0.31
C TYR A 74 -6.71 5.71 -0.54
N ALA A 75 -7.57 5.32 -1.48
CA ALA A 75 -8.82 6.02 -1.77
C ALA A 75 -9.98 5.34 -1.06
N THR A 76 -10.72 6.09 -0.24
CA THR A 76 -11.93 5.64 0.44
C THR A 76 -13.09 6.55 0.11
N GLY A 77 -14.32 6.05 0.09
CA GLY A 77 -15.43 6.93 -0.18
C GLY A 77 -16.82 6.32 -0.07
N TRP A 78 -17.79 7.22 -0.12
CA TRP A 78 -19.21 6.90 -0.13
C TRP A 78 -19.80 7.27 -1.48
N LEU A 79 -20.58 6.35 -2.04
CA LEU A 79 -21.32 6.53 -3.28
C LEU A 79 -22.82 6.53 -2.98
N THR A 80 -23.55 7.20 -3.84
CA THR A 80 -25.01 7.25 -3.86
C THR A 80 -25.47 6.85 -5.25
N THR A 81 -26.30 5.82 -5.31
CA THR A 81 -26.95 5.36 -6.55
C THR A 81 -28.13 6.28 -6.93
N PRO A 82 -28.70 6.16 -8.15
CA PRO A 82 -29.83 7.00 -8.58
C PRO A 82 -31.09 6.79 -7.73
N ASP A 83 -31.23 5.61 -7.11
CA ASP A 83 -32.30 5.28 -6.16
C ASP A 83 -31.94 5.61 -4.69
N ASN A 84 -30.95 6.49 -4.48
CA ASN A 84 -30.50 7.00 -3.17
C ASN A 84 -29.98 5.92 -2.21
N ARG A 85 -29.45 4.79 -2.72
CA ARG A 85 -28.81 3.80 -1.86
C ARG A 85 -27.35 4.17 -1.60
N PRO A 86 -26.88 4.09 -0.35
CA PRO A 86 -25.48 4.30 -0.03
C PRO A 86 -24.66 3.04 -0.34
N LEU A 87 -23.50 3.23 -0.94
CA LEU A 87 -22.44 2.23 -1.04
C LEU A 87 -21.17 2.82 -0.43
N GLY A 88 -20.33 1.98 0.17
CA GLY A 88 -18.95 2.33 0.50
C GLY A 88 -18.00 1.72 -0.52
N PHE A 89 -16.88 2.38 -0.82
CA PHE A 89 -15.78 1.74 -1.53
C PHE A 89 -14.43 2.09 -0.91
N GLN A 90 -13.44 1.21 -1.08
CA GLN A 90 -12.04 1.56 -0.93
C GLN A 90 -11.21 0.94 -2.05
N ILE A 91 -10.14 1.62 -2.43
CA ILE A 91 -9.14 1.18 -3.39
C ILE A 91 -7.78 1.53 -2.82
N THR A 92 -6.95 0.52 -2.58
CA THR A 92 -5.60 0.68 -2.05
C THR A 92 -4.60 0.17 -3.08
N PHE A 93 -3.58 0.96 -3.39
CA PHE A 93 -2.33 0.48 -3.97
C PHE A 93 -1.21 0.64 -2.97
N PHE A 94 -0.41 -0.40 -2.79
CA PHE A 94 0.77 -0.41 -1.94
C PHE A 94 2.00 -0.80 -2.76
N ARG A 95 3.06 -0.01 -2.64
CA ARG A 95 4.38 -0.36 -3.17
C ARG A 95 5.29 -0.76 -2.02
N SER A 96 5.96 -1.90 -2.16
CA SER A 96 7.01 -2.33 -1.25
C SER A 96 8.29 -2.65 -2.00
N ALA A 97 9.37 -1.99 -1.64
CA ALA A 97 10.71 -2.45 -1.99
C ALA A 97 11.05 -3.70 -1.16
N THR A 98 11.63 -4.71 -1.79
CA THR A 98 11.96 -5.99 -1.13
C THR A 98 13.35 -6.03 -0.53
N GLY A 99 14.19 -5.04 -0.85
CA GLY A 99 15.62 -5.04 -0.50
C GLY A 99 16.45 -6.00 -1.38
N HIS A 100 15.85 -6.55 -2.44
CA HIS A 100 16.59 -7.31 -3.45
C HIS A 100 17.69 -6.45 -4.06
N ASP A 101 18.83 -7.07 -4.38
CA ASP A 101 20.00 -6.38 -4.90
C ASP A 101 19.63 -5.58 -6.17
N ALA A 102 19.84 -4.26 -6.10
CA ALA A 102 19.57 -3.37 -7.22
C ALA A 102 20.51 -3.61 -8.41
N ALA A 103 21.64 -4.29 -8.19
CA ALA A 103 22.58 -4.68 -9.23
C ALA A 103 22.16 -5.96 -9.98
N ASP A 104 21.13 -6.69 -9.54
CA ASP A 104 20.61 -7.85 -10.27
C ASP A 104 19.99 -7.39 -11.61
N PRO A 105 20.57 -7.77 -12.77
CA PRO A 105 20.09 -7.34 -14.08
C PRO A 105 18.82 -8.07 -14.51
N SER A 106 18.32 -9.05 -13.74
CA SER A 106 17.16 -9.85 -14.10
C SER A 106 15.89 -9.00 -14.18
N ALA A 107 15.23 -9.05 -15.34
CA ALA A 107 13.89 -8.46 -15.51
C ALA A 107 12.82 -9.08 -14.59
N PHE A 108 13.11 -10.22 -13.96
CA PHE A 108 12.23 -10.91 -13.02
C PHE A 108 12.62 -10.68 -11.54
N ALA A 109 13.70 -9.93 -11.29
CA ALA A 109 14.11 -9.58 -9.93
C ALA A 109 12.95 -8.91 -9.18
N PRO A 110 12.58 -9.39 -7.99
CA PRO A 110 11.43 -8.88 -7.26
C PRO A 110 11.76 -7.58 -6.52
N SER A 111 12.50 -6.64 -7.12
CA SER A 111 13.01 -5.46 -6.40
C SER A 111 11.92 -4.56 -5.83
N GLN A 112 10.77 -4.53 -6.51
CA GLN A 112 9.57 -3.81 -6.08
C GLN A 112 8.34 -4.70 -6.25
N LEU A 113 7.46 -4.69 -5.26
CA LEU A 113 6.13 -5.31 -5.31
C LEU A 113 5.08 -4.20 -5.39
N ILE A 114 4.11 -4.37 -6.29
CA ILE A 114 2.86 -3.60 -6.30
C ILE A 114 1.76 -4.53 -5.80
N ILE A 115 1.05 -4.09 -4.77
CA ILE A 115 -0.08 -4.78 -4.16
C ILE A 115 -1.30 -3.89 -4.34
N ALA A 116 -2.45 -4.47 -4.62
CA ALA A 116 -3.69 -3.72 -4.73
C ALA A 116 -4.85 -4.45 -4.07
N HIS A 117 -5.70 -3.71 -3.36
CA HIS A 117 -6.97 -4.16 -2.82
C HIS A 117 -8.07 -3.25 -3.30
N ALA A 118 -9.23 -3.83 -3.58
CA ALA A 118 -10.43 -3.06 -3.82
C ALA A 118 -11.59 -3.71 -3.08
N ALA A 119 -12.51 -2.88 -2.59
CA ALA A 119 -13.70 -3.37 -1.94
C ALA A 119 -14.92 -2.47 -2.21
N LEU A 120 -16.08 -3.10 -2.16
CA LEU A 120 -17.39 -2.48 -2.28
C LEU A 120 -18.28 -2.96 -1.12
N SER A 121 -18.72 -2.01 -0.31
CA SER A 121 -19.68 -2.20 0.78
C SER A 121 -21.08 -1.90 0.29
N ASP A 122 -21.84 -2.95 -0.02
CA ASP A 122 -23.27 -2.85 -0.33
C ASP A 122 -24.10 -3.46 0.83
N PRO A 123 -24.89 -2.65 1.57
CA PRO A 123 -25.76 -3.17 2.62
C PRO A 123 -26.71 -4.28 2.17
N ALA A 124 -27.08 -4.32 0.88
CA ALA A 124 -27.93 -5.38 0.33
C ALA A 124 -27.18 -6.72 0.19
N LEU A 125 -25.85 -6.69 0.07
CA LEU A 125 -25.00 -7.90 0.09
C LEU A 125 -24.72 -8.36 1.52
N GLY A 126 -24.66 -7.42 2.47
CA GLY A 126 -24.50 -7.69 3.90
C GLY A 126 -23.11 -8.16 4.32
N HIS A 127 -22.15 -8.19 3.39
CA HIS A 127 -20.73 -8.43 3.62
C HIS A 127 -19.90 -7.72 2.55
N LEU A 128 -18.61 -7.53 2.81
CA LEU A 128 -17.70 -6.87 1.88
C LEU A 128 -17.50 -7.72 0.60
N ALA A 129 -17.79 -7.13 -0.56
CA ALA A 129 -17.24 -7.66 -1.81
C ALA A 129 -15.85 -7.10 -1.98
N HIS A 130 -14.85 -7.95 -2.16
CA HIS A 130 -13.47 -7.50 -2.27
C HIS A 130 -12.65 -8.40 -3.20
N ASP A 131 -11.58 -7.83 -3.73
CA ASP A 131 -10.57 -8.55 -4.51
C ASP A 131 -9.18 -8.01 -4.16
N GLN A 132 -8.15 -8.83 -4.35
CA GLN A 132 -6.78 -8.50 -3.98
C GLN A 132 -5.79 -9.06 -4.99
N ARG A 133 -4.76 -8.28 -5.29
CA ARG A 133 -3.72 -8.63 -6.27
C ARG A 133 -2.34 -8.25 -5.76
N MET A 134 -1.34 -9.00 -6.17
CA MET A 134 0.07 -8.70 -5.91
C MET A 134 0.91 -9.10 -7.11
N ALA A 135 1.79 -8.22 -7.56
CA ALA A 135 2.68 -8.47 -8.67
C ALA A 135 4.05 -7.83 -8.41
N ARG A 136 5.10 -8.43 -8.97
CA ARG A 136 6.39 -7.75 -9.12
C ARG A 136 6.22 -6.61 -10.11
N GLN A 137 6.80 -5.46 -9.81
CA GLN A 137 6.89 -4.37 -10.76
C GLN A 137 7.63 -4.85 -12.02
N GLY A 138 7.13 -4.50 -13.20
CA GLY A 138 7.77 -4.83 -14.47
C GLY A 138 6.80 -5.12 -15.61
N PHE A 139 7.37 -5.33 -16.80
CA PHE A 139 6.68 -5.78 -18.01
C PHE A 139 5.46 -4.92 -18.44
N GLY A 140 5.33 -3.70 -17.93
CA GLY A 140 4.16 -2.82 -18.18
C GLY A 140 2.84 -3.30 -17.54
N LEU A 141 2.89 -4.39 -16.78
CA LEU A 141 1.73 -4.98 -16.11
C LEU A 141 1.55 -4.42 -14.70
N ALA A 142 2.63 -4.16 -13.98
CA ALA A 142 2.59 -3.55 -12.66
C ALA A 142 3.66 -2.46 -12.55
N TYR A 143 3.27 -1.27 -12.06
CA TYR A 143 4.17 -0.15 -11.85
C TYR A 143 3.56 0.92 -10.94
N ALA A 144 4.43 1.76 -10.38
CA ALA A 144 4.08 3.09 -9.89
C ALA A 144 5.11 4.08 -10.44
N LYS A 145 4.66 5.14 -11.13
CA LYS A 145 5.57 6.08 -11.82
C LYS A 145 5.91 7.30 -10.95
N PRO A 146 7.13 7.85 -11.05
CA PRO A 146 7.58 8.93 -10.19
C PRO A 146 7.09 10.33 -10.59
N ALA A 147 6.66 10.53 -11.84
CA ALA A 147 6.37 11.88 -12.35
C ALA A 147 5.04 12.46 -11.86
N ASN A 148 4.07 11.60 -11.54
CA ASN A 148 2.71 11.93 -11.13
C ASN A 148 2.05 10.63 -10.63
N THR A 149 0.89 10.70 -9.99
CA THR A 149 0.14 9.49 -9.63
C THR A 149 -0.24 8.74 -10.90
N ASP A 150 0.44 7.65 -11.18
CA ASP A 150 0.13 6.68 -12.24
C ASP A 150 0.59 5.32 -11.70
N VAL A 151 -0.33 4.67 -11.00
CA VAL A 151 -0.14 3.36 -10.38
C VAL A 151 -1.05 2.35 -11.04
N LYS A 152 -0.49 1.19 -11.37
CA LYS A 152 -1.17 0.14 -12.12
C LYS A 152 -0.79 -1.23 -11.61
N LEU A 153 -1.78 -2.13 -11.55
CA LEU A 153 -1.60 -3.56 -11.39
C LEU A 153 -2.61 -4.29 -12.29
N ASP A 154 -2.11 -4.87 -13.38
CA ASP A 154 -2.91 -5.51 -14.43
C ASP A 154 -3.98 -4.55 -15.00
N ALA A 155 -5.27 -4.88 -14.97
CA ALA A 155 -6.33 -3.98 -15.41
C ALA A 155 -6.60 -2.83 -14.44
N TRP A 156 -6.12 -2.92 -13.18
CA TRP A 156 -6.43 -1.93 -12.16
C TRP A 156 -5.49 -0.74 -12.24
N LYS A 157 -6.02 0.47 -12.18
CA LYS A 157 -5.26 1.69 -12.36
C LYS A 157 -5.83 2.86 -11.57
N MET A 158 -4.94 3.70 -11.04
CA MET A 158 -5.26 5.06 -10.59
C MET A 158 -4.29 6.03 -11.26
N MET A 159 -4.82 7.04 -11.93
CA MET A 159 -4.05 8.02 -12.67
C MET A 159 -4.55 9.42 -12.39
N ARG A 160 -3.66 10.34 -12.04
CA ARG A 160 -3.98 11.75 -11.84
C ARG A 160 -3.86 12.51 -13.16
N ALA A 161 -4.94 13.12 -13.61
CA ALA A 161 -4.98 13.94 -14.81
C ALA A 161 -4.33 15.32 -14.59
N ALA A 162 -4.14 16.07 -15.68
CA ALA A 162 -3.46 17.37 -15.64
C ALA A 162 -4.21 18.46 -14.85
N ASP A 163 -5.54 18.38 -14.81
CA ASP A 163 -6.42 19.23 -14.01
C ASP A 163 -6.56 18.74 -12.54
N GLY A 164 -5.91 17.62 -12.21
CA GLY A 164 -5.78 17.09 -10.86
C GLY A 164 -6.84 16.07 -10.44
N HIS A 165 -7.83 15.73 -11.28
CA HIS A 165 -8.72 14.62 -10.95
C HIS A 165 -8.01 13.28 -11.07
N TYR A 166 -8.50 12.27 -10.36
CA TYR A 166 -8.01 10.90 -10.44
C TYR A 166 -8.99 10.05 -11.24
N ASP A 167 -8.53 9.47 -12.35
CA ASP A 167 -9.20 8.39 -13.04
C ASP A 167 -8.86 7.07 -12.36
N VAL A 168 -9.88 6.35 -11.91
CA VAL A 168 -9.73 5.06 -11.23
C VAL A 168 -10.52 3.98 -11.95
N THR A 169 -9.83 2.90 -12.31
CA THR A 169 -10.41 1.73 -12.96
C THR A 169 -10.05 0.49 -12.16
N VAL A 170 -11.06 -0.23 -11.71
CA VAL A 170 -10.92 -1.51 -11.01
C VAL A 170 -11.93 -2.48 -11.59
N ASP A 171 -11.45 -3.52 -12.26
CA ASP A 171 -12.24 -4.67 -12.71
C ASP A 171 -11.93 -5.86 -11.79
N ALA A 172 -12.67 -5.94 -10.68
CA ALA A 172 -12.49 -6.95 -9.65
C ALA A 172 -13.33 -8.19 -9.94
N ASN A 173 -13.02 -9.29 -9.27
CA ASN A 173 -13.87 -10.47 -9.34
C ASN A 173 -15.25 -10.19 -8.70
N GLY A 174 -16.29 -10.09 -9.53
CA GLY A 174 -17.68 -9.91 -9.11
C GLY A 174 -18.15 -8.47 -8.94
N PHE A 175 -17.29 -7.46 -9.10
CA PHE A 175 -17.68 -6.05 -9.10
C PHE A 175 -16.69 -5.19 -9.90
N ALA A 176 -17.09 -3.98 -10.26
CA ALA A 176 -16.20 -3.02 -10.91
C ALA A 176 -16.43 -1.61 -10.37
N LEU A 177 -15.35 -0.81 -10.33
CA LEU A 177 -15.36 0.60 -9.96
C LEU A 177 -14.68 1.39 -11.07
N HIS A 178 -15.45 2.19 -11.80
CA HIS A 178 -14.94 3.12 -12.82
C HIS A 178 -15.30 4.53 -12.37
N LEU A 179 -14.37 5.17 -11.66
CA LEU A 179 -14.63 6.38 -10.90
C LEU A 179 -13.68 7.50 -11.30
N MET A 180 -14.21 8.72 -11.33
CA MET A 180 -13.43 9.96 -11.35
C MET A 180 -13.52 10.61 -9.97
N LEU A 181 -12.37 10.92 -9.36
CA LEU A 181 -12.26 11.60 -8.07
C LEU A 181 -11.70 13.01 -8.28
N THR A 182 -12.56 14.03 -8.20
CA THR A 182 -12.19 15.42 -8.49
C THR A 182 -11.94 16.22 -7.21
N PRO A 183 -10.73 16.80 -7.01
CA PRO A 183 -10.44 17.68 -5.89
C PRO A 183 -11.41 18.85 -5.81
N THR A 184 -11.87 19.16 -4.59
CA THR A 184 -12.73 20.33 -4.32
C THR A 184 -12.09 21.32 -3.35
N GLN A 185 -10.95 20.95 -2.77
CA GLN A 185 -10.21 21.73 -1.79
C GLN A 185 -8.71 21.51 -2.00
N ALA A 186 -7.87 22.35 -1.37
CA ALA A 186 -6.44 22.11 -1.32
C ALA A 186 -6.12 20.80 -0.56
N PRO A 187 -4.99 20.14 -0.85
CA PRO A 187 -4.52 19.00 -0.08
C PRO A 187 -4.36 19.34 1.40
N LEU A 188 -4.67 18.38 2.28
CA LEU A 188 -4.41 18.46 3.70
C LEU A 188 -3.03 17.82 3.97
N ILE A 189 -2.03 18.68 4.18
CA ILE A 189 -0.68 18.23 4.55
C ILE A 189 -0.72 17.76 6.01
N GLN A 190 -0.34 16.50 6.25
CA GLN A 190 -0.39 15.91 7.58
C GLN A 190 0.90 16.20 8.38
N GLY A 191 0.82 16.13 9.71
CA GLY A 191 1.97 16.35 10.57
C GLY A 191 2.61 17.74 10.39
N GLU A 192 3.94 17.80 10.52
CA GLU A 192 4.71 19.04 10.37
C GLU A 192 5.21 19.16 8.93
N ARG A 193 4.47 19.89 8.08
CA ARG A 193 4.79 20.09 6.64
C ARG A 193 4.89 18.78 5.84
N GLY A 194 4.19 17.74 6.27
CA GLY A 194 4.17 16.42 5.65
C GLY A 194 4.92 15.38 6.45
N TYR A 195 5.84 15.78 7.33
CA TYR A 195 6.50 14.87 8.26
C TYR A 195 5.52 14.45 9.36
N SER A 196 4.94 13.26 9.21
CA SER A 196 3.92 12.70 10.09
C SER A 196 4.50 11.55 10.90
N ARG A 197 4.67 11.79 12.21
CA ARG A 197 5.16 10.76 13.13
C ARG A 197 4.08 9.72 13.41
N LYS A 198 4.49 8.47 13.49
CA LYS A 198 3.69 7.28 13.83
C LYS A 198 4.24 6.50 15.02
N GLY A 199 5.19 7.08 15.75
CA GLY A 199 5.82 6.48 16.92
C GLY A 199 6.65 7.46 17.75
N PRO A 200 7.09 7.04 18.96
CA PRO A 200 7.84 7.88 19.89
C PRO A 200 9.25 8.25 19.40
N ARG A 201 9.84 7.49 18.48
CA ARG A 201 11.16 7.79 17.89
C ARG A 201 11.02 8.65 16.64
N ALA A 202 12.03 9.46 16.33
CA ALA A 202 11.98 10.42 15.22
C ALA A 202 11.96 9.73 13.84
N GLU A 203 12.63 8.60 13.70
CA GLU A 203 12.63 7.79 12.49
C GLU A 203 11.29 7.09 12.22
N GLN A 204 10.41 6.99 13.23
CA GLN A 204 9.07 6.41 13.09
C GLN A 204 8.12 7.46 12.53
N ALA A 205 8.34 7.81 11.27
CA ALA A 205 7.58 8.81 10.56
C ALA A 205 7.37 8.40 9.10
N SER A 206 6.44 9.09 8.46
CA SER A 206 6.16 9.03 7.04
C SER A 206 6.04 10.45 6.50
N TYR A 207 6.30 10.60 5.21
CA TYR A 207 5.76 11.73 4.48
C TYR A 207 4.31 11.44 4.12
N TYR A 208 3.41 12.37 4.41
CA TYR A 208 1.99 12.10 4.36
C TYR A 208 1.16 13.35 4.03
N TYR A 209 0.30 13.23 3.02
CA TYR A 209 -0.77 14.18 2.75
C TYR A 209 -2.06 13.45 2.39
N SER A 210 -3.16 14.19 2.47
CA SER A 210 -4.48 13.72 2.07
C SER A 210 -5.14 14.69 1.08
N GLU A 211 -5.96 14.18 0.18
CA GLU A 211 -6.93 14.97 -0.58
C GLU A 211 -8.35 14.61 -0.11
N PRO A 212 -8.91 15.38 0.84
CA PRO A 212 -10.27 15.16 1.31
C PRO A 212 -11.31 15.79 0.37
N GLN A 213 -12.58 15.50 0.61
CA GLN A 213 -13.73 16.08 -0.08
C GLN A 213 -13.66 15.90 -1.61
N LEU A 214 -13.04 14.81 -2.08
CA LEU A 214 -12.98 14.48 -3.50
C LEU A 214 -14.40 14.20 -4.01
N ARG A 215 -14.87 14.95 -4.99
CA ARG A 215 -16.16 14.68 -5.63
C ARG A 215 -16.04 13.44 -6.49
N VAL A 216 -16.93 12.48 -6.29
CA VAL A 216 -16.96 11.24 -7.08
C VAL A 216 -18.07 11.31 -8.13
N SER A 217 -17.74 10.93 -9.35
CA SER A 217 -18.70 10.55 -10.39
C SER A 217 -18.18 9.32 -11.14
N GLY A 218 -19.08 8.58 -11.77
CA GLY A 218 -18.71 7.41 -12.57
C GLY A 218 -19.74 6.31 -12.42
N SER A 219 -19.29 5.06 -12.37
CA SER A 219 -20.15 3.91 -12.32
C SER A 219 -19.59 2.77 -11.47
N VAL A 220 -20.49 1.89 -11.06
CA VAL A 220 -20.17 0.64 -10.37
C VAL A 220 -20.93 -0.51 -10.98
N VAL A 221 -20.27 -1.67 -11.10
CA VAL A 221 -20.94 -2.96 -11.31
C VAL A 221 -21.00 -3.63 -9.96
N ARG A 222 -22.20 -3.95 -9.48
CA ARG A 222 -22.41 -4.58 -8.17
C ARG A 222 -22.42 -6.11 -8.26
N PRO A 223 -21.94 -6.80 -7.21
CA PRO A 223 -22.11 -8.24 -7.09
C PRO A 223 -23.57 -8.63 -7.19
N VAL A 224 -23.80 -9.77 -7.82
CA VAL A 224 -25.14 -10.33 -8.00
C VAL A 224 -25.31 -11.45 -6.97
N GLY A 225 -26.36 -11.38 -6.16
CA GLY A 225 -26.74 -12.51 -5.31
C GLY A 225 -27.12 -13.73 -6.16
N ALA A 226 -26.88 -14.95 -5.66
CA ALA A 226 -27.20 -16.16 -6.40
C ALA A 226 -28.67 -16.16 -6.88
N GLY A 227 -28.87 -16.25 -8.21
CA GLY A 227 -30.19 -16.25 -8.84
C GLY A 227 -30.81 -14.87 -9.11
N SER A 228 -30.12 -13.76 -8.82
CA SER A 228 -30.58 -12.42 -9.20
C SER A 228 -30.10 -12.05 -10.62
N PRO A 229 -30.85 -11.20 -11.35
CA PRO A 229 -30.35 -10.63 -12.60
C PRO A 229 -29.15 -9.72 -12.32
N SER A 230 -28.24 -9.59 -13.30
CA SER A 230 -27.15 -8.62 -13.24
C SER A 230 -27.69 -7.21 -13.00
N HIS A 231 -27.07 -6.46 -12.10
CA HIS A 231 -27.40 -5.04 -11.89
C HIS A 231 -26.95 -4.16 -13.06
N GLY A 232 -26.12 -4.69 -13.98
CA GLY A 232 -25.43 -3.89 -14.98
C GLY A 232 -24.54 -2.82 -14.36
N GLU A 233 -24.05 -1.94 -15.20
CA GLU A 233 -23.33 -0.75 -14.77
C GLU A 233 -24.32 0.27 -14.20
N THR A 234 -24.13 0.68 -12.94
CA THR A 234 -24.96 1.67 -12.25
C THR A 234 -24.18 2.96 -12.10
N ALA A 235 -24.69 4.07 -12.65
CA ALA A 235 -24.10 5.38 -12.45
C ALA A 235 -24.15 5.79 -10.97
N VAL A 236 -23.10 6.44 -10.47
CA VAL A 236 -22.98 6.86 -9.07
C VAL A 236 -22.41 8.27 -8.95
N THR A 237 -22.76 8.91 -7.84
CA THR A 237 -22.12 10.15 -7.37
C THR A 237 -21.69 9.97 -5.92
N GLY A 238 -20.75 10.75 -5.41
CA GLY A 238 -20.27 10.52 -4.05
C GLY A 238 -19.21 11.49 -3.57
N MET A 239 -18.66 11.20 -2.40
CA MET A 239 -17.51 11.89 -1.82
C MET A 239 -16.46 10.88 -1.39
N ALA A 240 -15.20 11.18 -1.67
CA ALA A 240 -14.05 10.34 -1.37
C ALA A 240 -12.96 11.12 -0.64
N TRP A 241 -12.00 10.36 -0.15
CA TRP A 241 -10.78 10.78 0.52
C TRP A 241 -9.65 9.99 -0.12
N LEU A 242 -8.53 10.65 -0.45
CA LEU A 242 -7.31 9.98 -0.87
C LEU A 242 -6.21 10.27 0.14
N ASP A 243 -5.53 9.24 0.59
CA ASP A 243 -4.26 9.33 1.30
C ASP A 243 -3.11 8.92 0.41
N HIS A 244 -2.00 9.66 0.51
CA HIS A 244 -0.72 9.31 -0.10
C HIS A 244 0.38 9.40 0.96
N GLU A 245 0.96 8.25 1.29
CA GLU A 245 1.95 8.11 2.37
C GLU A 245 3.16 7.30 1.90
N TRP A 246 4.39 7.76 2.18
CA TRP A 246 5.62 7.00 1.92
C TRP A 246 6.61 7.06 3.08
N SER A 247 7.30 5.94 3.32
CA SER A 247 8.30 5.81 4.40
C SER A 247 9.24 4.63 4.20
N SER A 248 10.37 4.64 4.91
CA SER A 248 11.29 3.49 4.99
C SER A 248 11.27 2.77 6.34
N THR A 249 10.60 3.36 7.34
CA THR A 249 10.47 2.80 8.67
C THR A 249 9.11 2.13 8.81
N LEU A 250 9.13 0.87 9.24
CA LEU A 250 7.92 0.14 9.62
C LEU A 250 7.36 0.67 10.94
N LEU A 251 6.22 0.14 11.38
CA LEU A 251 5.68 0.45 12.71
C LEU A 251 6.63 -0.04 13.80
N ASP A 252 6.41 0.48 15.02
CA ASP A 252 7.12 0.01 16.21
C ASP A 252 7.02 -1.52 16.38
N ALA A 253 8.07 -2.17 16.88
CA ALA A 253 8.09 -3.61 17.08
C ALA A 253 7.06 -4.09 18.13
N ASP A 254 6.67 -3.20 19.03
CA ASP A 254 5.63 -3.42 20.02
C ASP A 254 4.22 -3.08 19.50
N ALA A 255 4.10 -2.54 18.29
CA ALA A 255 2.81 -2.29 17.67
C ALA A 255 2.13 -3.61 17.25
N VAL A 256 0.83 -3.70 17.50
CA VAL A 256 -0.01 -4.79 16.98
C VAL A 256 -0.77 -4.40 15.73
N GLY A 257 -1.05 -3.11 15.54
CA GLY A 257 -1.80 -2.57 14.40
C GLY A 257 -2.25 -1.15 14.70
N TRP A 258 -3.13 -0.63 13.86
CA TRP A 258 -3.67 0.72 14.01
C TRP A 258 -5.19 0.76 13.83
N ASP A 259 -5.77 1.82 14.38
CA ASP A 259 -7.10 2.29 14.03
C ASP A 259 -6.90 3.61 13.27
N TRP A 260 -7.49 3.76 12.09
CA TRP A 260 -7.39 4.98 11.27
C TRP A 260 -8.78 5.45 10.84
N LEU A 261 -8.96 6.76 10.76
CA LEU A 261 -10.19 7.44 10.36
C LEU A 261 -9.86 8.57 9.37
N GLY A 262 -10.54 8.59 8.24
CA GLY A 262 -10.61 9.74 7.33
C GLY A 262 -12.06 10.14 7.07
N ALA A 263 -12.44 11.36 7.43
CA ALA A 263 -13.82 11.83 7.44
C ALA A 263 -14.02 13.11 6.62
N ASN A 264 -14.99 13.04 5.70
CA ASN A 264 -15.56 14.19 5.01
C ASN A 264 -16.79 14.67 5.79
N LEU A 265 -16.69 15.88 6.36
CA LEU A 265 -17.76 16.49 7.13
C LEU A 265 -18.68 17.33 6.23
N THR A 266 -19.95 17.43 6.61
CA THR A 266 -21.01 18.05 5.79
C THR A 266 -20.84 19.55 5.61
N ASP A 267 -20.11 20.22 6.51
CA ASP A 267 -19.79 21.64 6.43
C ASP A 267 -18.56 21.94 5.56
N GLY A 268 -17.95 20.91 4.96
CA GLY A 268 -16.71 21.02 4.19
C GLY A 268 -15.44 20.81 5.02
N SER A 269 -15.54 20.62 6.34
CA SER A 269 -14.40 20.24 7.18
C SER A 269 -13.87 18.85 6.82
N ALA A 270 -12.62 18.59 7.18
CA ALA A 270 -11.94 17.30 6.97
C ALA A 270 -11.24 16.86 8.25
N LEU A 271 -11.47 15.62 8.69
CA LEU A 271 -10.85 15.04 9.88
C LEU A 271 -10.08 13.78 9.50
N MET A 272 -8.79 13.75 9.81
CA MET A 272 -8.00 12.52 9.85
C MET A 272 -7.62 12.23 11.31
N ALA A 273 -7.70 10.98 11.74
CA ALA A 273 -7.21 10.55 13.06
C ALA A 273 -6.70 9.13 13.00
N PHE A 274 -5.66 8.82 13.78
CA PHE A 274 -5.22 7.44 13.97
C PHE A 274 -4.64 7.18 15.36
N LYS A 275 -4.62 5.90 15.71
CA LYS A 275 -4.02 5.35 16.93
C LYS A 275 -3.21 4.11 16.56
N VAL A 276 -1.92 4.11 16.88
CA VAL A 276 -1.07 2.93 16.84
C VAL A 276 -1.19 2.21 18.18
N ARG A 277 -1.61 0.95 18.16
CA ARG A 277 -1.90 0.17 19.37
C ARG A 277 -0.71 -0.71 19.73
N GLY A 278 -0.34 -0.71 21.00
CA GLY A 278 0.65 -1.62 21.58
C GLY A 278 0.06 -2.97 21.97
N ARG A 279 0.94 -3.94 22.24
CA ARG A 279 0.55 -5.30 22.70
C ARG A 279 -0.14 -5.31 24.06
N ASP A 280 0.11 -4.31 24.88
CA ASP A 280 -0.52 -4.08 26.19
C ASP A 280 -1.92 -3.46 26.08
N GLY A 281 -2.37 -3.12 24.87
CA GLY A 281 -3.65 -2.47 24.60
C GLY A 281 -3.62 -0.95 24.73
N HIS A 282 -2.50 -0.35 25.15
CA HIS A 282 -2.33 1.09 25.21
C HIS A 282 -1.94 1.67 23.84
N ALA A 283 -2.05 3.00 23.70
CA ALA A 283 -1.59 3.68 22.50
C ALA A 283 -0.07 3.86 22.56
N ILE A 284 0.64 3.41 21.53
CA ILE A 284 2.05 3.77 21.30
C ILE A 284 2.13 5.20 20.75
N TRP A 285 1.20 5.54 19.86
CA TRP A 285 1.12 6.85 19.24
C TRP A 285 -0.31 7.18 18.84
N THR A 286 -0.64 8.47 18.86
CA THR A 286 -1.94 8.98 18.41
C THR A 286 -1.76 10.31 17.71
N HIS A 287 -2.52 10.53 16.66
CA HIS A 287 -2.53 11.80 15.94
C HIS A 287 -3.93 12.08 15.39
N ALA A 288 -4.28 13.36 15.28
CA ALA A 288 -5.40 13.80 14.46
C ALA A 288 -5.14 15.17 13.86
N ALA A 289 -5.74 15.45 12.72
CA ALA A 289 -5.77 16.75 12.08
C ALA A 289 -7.21 17.07 11.68
N LEU A 290 -7.72 18.22 12.14
CA LEU A 290 -9.01 18.76 11.75
C LEU A 290 -8.80 20.04 10.96
N ARG A 291 -9.18 20.02 9.68
CA ARG A 291 -9.32 21.23 8.87
C ARG A 291 -10.75 21.71 8.93
N LYS A 292 -10.96 22.95 9.36
CA LYS A 292 -12.26 23.62 9.37
C LYS A 292 -12.64 24.16 7.98
N PRO A 293 -13.89 24.63 7.76
CA PRO A 293 -14.34 25.11 6.46
C PRO A 293 -13.61 26.38 5.98
N ASP A 294 -13.08 27.17 6.91
CA ASP A 294 -12.25 28.34 6.65
C ASP A 294 -10.81 28.00 6.23
N GLY A 295 -10.42 26.72 6.30
CA GLY A 295 -9.09 26.22 5.96
C GLY A 295 -8.15 26.09 7.15
N ASP A 296 -8.54 26.54 8.35
CA ASP A 296 -7.70 26.44 9.54
C ASP A 296 -7.51 24.97 9.95
N VAL A 297 -6.25 24.57 10.10
CA VAL A 297 -5.88 23.21 10.51
C VAL A 297 -5.45 23.20 11.97
N THR A 298 -6.11 22.37 12.78
CA THR A 298 -5.69 22.07 14.16
C THR A 298 -5.22 20.63 14.24
N THR A 299 -4.02 20.42 14.78
CA THR A 299 -3.46 19.09 15.04
C THR A 299 -3.61 18.71 16.51
N PHE A 300 -3.73 17.41 16.76
CA PHE A 300 -3.91 16.84 18.09
C PHE A 300 -2.96 15.64 18.24
N GLY A 301 -2.42 15.48 19.46
CA GLY A 301 -1.51 14.38 19.78
C GLY A 301 -1.93 13.59 21.01
N ALA A 302 -0.92 13.09 21.73
CA ALA A 302 -1.10 12.30 22.95
C ALA A 302 -2.01 13.00 23.98
N GLY A 303 -2.92 12.25 24.60
CA GLY A 303 -3.90 12.76 25.58
C GLY A 303 -5.10 13.52 24.97
N GLN A 304 -4.97 14.00 23.74
CA GLN A 304 -6.03 14.70 23.02
C GLN A 304 -6.79 13.78 22.07
N VAL A 305 -6.17 12.69 21.62
CA VAL A 305 -6.77 11.70 20.71
C VAL A 305 -6.98 10.37 21.41
N ASP A 306 -8.17 9.79 21.28
CA ASP A 306 -8.43 8.41 21.70
C ASP A 306 -9.58 7.80 20.88
N PHE A 307 -9.52 6.48 20.73
CA PHE A 307 -10.51 5.65 20.06
C PHE A 307 -11.12 4.72 21.11
N THR A 308 -12.38 4.95 21.47
CA THR A 308 -13.08 4.22 22.52
C THR A 308 -14.18 3.34 21.92
N PRO A 309 -14.05 1.99 21.95
CA PRO A 309 -15.08 1.09 21.45
C PRO A 309 -16.44 1.29 22.11
N LEU A 310 -17.52 1.24 21.32
CA LEU A 310 -18.91 1.24 21.77
C LEU A 310 -19.58 -0.11 21.53
N ARG A 311 -19.31 -0.74 20.39
CA ARG A 311 -19.83 -2.05 20.01
C ARG A 311 -18.79 -2.82 19.22
N THR A 312 -18.72 -4.12 19.47
CA THR A 312 -17.86 -5.05 18.74
C THR A 312 -18.69 -5.95 17.84
N TRP A 313 -18.10 -6.36 16.73
CA TRP A 313 -18.60 -7.42 15.86
C TRP A 313 -17.52 -8.48 15.71
N ARG A 314 -17.93 -9.75 15.69
CA ARG A 314 -17.04 -10.89 15.54
C ARG A 314 -17.23 -11.50 14.16
N SER A 315 -16.16 -11.53 13.36
CA SER A 315 -16.18 -12.15 12.04
C SER A 315 -16.47 -13.65 12.14
N PRO A 316 -17.48 -14.16 11.40
CA PRO A 316 -17.72 -15.59 11.32
C PRO A 316 -16.65 -16.32 10.48
N ARG A 317 -15.88 -15.59 9.64
CA ARG A 317 -14.86 -16.17 8.75
C ARG A 317 -13.49 -16.32 9.41
N THR A 318 -13.09 -15.33 10.19
CA THR A 318 -11.75 -15.28 10.80
C THR A 318 -11.77 -15.44 12.32
N ASN A 319 -12.96 -15.41 12.94
CA ASN A 319 -13.16 -15.33 14.39
C ASN A 319 -12.53 -14.08 15.03
N THR A 320 -12.18 -13.07 14.23
CA THR A 320 -11.61 -11.81 14.72
C THR A 320 -12.70 -10.91 15.28
N SER A 321 -12.42 -10.22 16.38
CA SER A 321 -13.35 -9.27 17.00
C SER A 321 -12.90 -7.83 16.70
N TYR A 322 -13.74 -7.05 16.02
CA TYR A 322 -13.47 -5.68 15.64
C TYR A 322 -14.39 -4.70 16.39
N PRO A 323 -13.89 -3.56 16.90
CA PRO A 323 -14.72 -2.50 17.45
C PRO A 323 -15.37 -1.66 16.34
N VAL A 324 -16.35 -2.23 15.64
CA VAL A 324 -16.96 -1.63 14.45
C VAL A 324 -17.73 -0.32 14.70
N SER A 325 -18.07 -0.02 15.96
CA SER A 325 -18.60 1.27 16.38
C SER A 325 -17.82 1.78 17.57
N MET A 326 -17.50 3.08 17.55
CA MET A 326 -16.62 3.71 18.52
C MET A 326 -16.87 5.21 18.64
N THR A 327 -16.35 5.81 19.70
CA THR A 327 -16.18 7.26 19.82
C THR A 327 -14.72 7.61 19.56
N VAL A 328 -14.46 8.57 18.68
CA VAL A 328 -13.14 9.19 18.51
C VAL A 328 -13.14 10.53 19.22
N LYS A 329 -12.16 10.76 20.09
CA LYS A 329 -11.92 12.05 20.75
C LYS A 329 -10.85 12.82 19.99
N THR A 330 -11.03 14.13 19.81
CA THR A 330 -9.98 15.05 19.34
C THR A 330 -10.07 16.36 20.12
N GLY A 331 -9.18 16.56 21.10
CA GLY A 331 -9.27 17.68 22.03
C GLY A 331 -10.53 17.60 22.88
N THR A 332 -11.42 18.60 22.76
CA THR A 332 -12.73 18.64 23.44
C THR A 332 -13.86 18.01 22.62
N LEU A 333 -13.60 17.69 21.34
CA LEU A 333 -14.60 17.15 20.42
C LEU A 333 -14.70 15.63 20.57
N ARG A 334 -15.91 15.11 20.35
CA ARG A 334 -16.22 13.68 20.34
C ARG A 334 -17.04 13.34 19.10
N TRP A 335 -16.56 12.38 18.33
CA TRP A 335 -17.14 11.92 17.08
C TRP A 335 -17.62 10.49 17.28
N ARG A 336 -18.92 10.24 17.13
CA ARG A 336 -19.46 8.89 17.14
C ARG A 336 -19.36 8.30 15.74
N LEU A 337 -18.83 7.09 15.64
CA LEU A 337 -18.74 6.32 14.42
C LEU A 337 -19.73 5.15 14.46
N ASP A 338 -20.62 5.08 13.48
CA ASP A 338 -21.55 3.97 13.31
C ASP A 338 -21.36 3.36 11.91
N PRO A 339 -21.14 2.03 11.81
CA PRO A 339 -20.79 1.40 10.54
C PRO A 339 -22.00 1.34 9.59
N LEU A 340 -21.73 1.44 8.28
CA LEU A 340 -22.73 1.22 7.24
C LEU A 340 -23.33 -0.19 7.34
N MET A 341 -22.47 -1.18 7.57
CA MET A 341 -22.80 -2.56 7.94
C MET A 341 -21.65 -3.15 8.77
N ASP A 342 -21.94 -4.19 9.54
CA ASP A 342 -20.96 -4.78 10.45
C ASP A 342 -19.83 -5.52 9.72
N ASP A 343 -20.20 -6.29 8.71
CA ASP A 343 -19.29 -7.17 7.99
C ASP A 343 -18.59 -6.42 6.85
N GLN A 344 -17.58 -5.64 7.20
CA GLN A 344 -16.69 -4.94 6.27
C GLN A 344 -15.24 -5.46 6.39
N GLU A 345 -15.08 -6.74 6.72
CA GLU A 345 -13.76 -7.37 6.83
C GLU A 345 -13.22 -7.78 5.45
N LEU A 346 -11.98 -7.38 5.17
CA LEU A 346 -11.19 -7.77 4.02
C LEU A 346 -10.10 -8.75 4.45
N ASP A 347 -10.21 -10.02 4.06
CA ASP A 347 -9.17 -11.01 4.34
C ASP A 347 -8.03 -10.92 3.32
N SER A 348 -7.00 -10.16 3.64
CA SER A 348 -5.86 -9.89 2.76
C SER A 348 -4.65 -10.81 2.97
N ARG A 349 -4.82 -11.94 3.67
CA ARG A 349 -3.70 -12.82 4.08
C ARG A 349 -2.84 -13.32 2.91
N GLN A 350 -3.41 -13.37 1.70
CA GLN A 350 -2.70 -13.81 0.49
C GLN A 350 -1.82 -12.72 -0.15
N SER A 351 -1.95 -11.46 0.27
CA SER A 351 -1.23 -10.33 -0.32
C SER A 351 -0.42 -9.54 0.71
N THR A 352 -1.04 -9.06 1.79
CA THR A 352 -0.36 -8.26 2.83
C THR A 352 -0.26 -8.98 4.17
N GLY A 353 -0.84 -10.18 4.29
CA GLY A 353 -0.52 -11.12 5.36
C GLY A 353 -1.39 -11.04 6.62
N ALA A 354 -2.34 -10.12 6.72
CA ALA A 354 -3.27 -10.03 7.86
C ALA A 354 -4.63 -9.42 7.46
N PRO A 355 -5.77 -9.90 7.97
CA PRO A 355 -7.07 -9.30 7.70
C PRO A 355 -7.16 -7.83 8.16
N TYR A 356 -7.90 -7.05 7.39
CA TYR A 356 -8.30 -5.67 7.70
C TYR A 356 -9.81 -5.62 7.92
N TRP A 357 -10.28 -4.65 8.70
CA TRP A 357 -11.67 -4.20 8.62
C TRP A 357 -11.65 -2.82 7.96
N GLU A 358 -12.30 -2.72 6.80
CA GLU A 358 -12.22 -1.60 5.85
C GLU A 358 -13.61 -1.03 5.65
N GLY A 359 -14.09 -0.26 6.61
CA GLY A 359 -15.51 0.02 6.72
C GLY A 359 -15.90 1.47 6.52
N ALA A 360 -16.89 1.66 5.65
CA ALA A 360 -17.66 2.88 5.57
C ALA A 360 -18.41 3.10 6.90
N VAL A 361 -18.23 4.27 7.52
CA VAL A 361 -18.90 4.68 8.76
C VAL A 361 -19.56 6.06 8.62
N ARG A 362 -20.70 6.25 9.29
CA ARG A 362 -21.30 7.57 9.50
C ARG A 362 -20.62 8.24 10.68
N VAL A 363 -20.49 9.55 10.61
CA VAL A 363 -19.91 10.37 11.67
C VAL A 363 -21.00 11.23 12.29
N SER A 364 -21.19 11.14 13.59
CA SER A 364 -22.15 11.95 14.31
C SER A 364 -21.53 12.73 15.47
N ARG A 365 -22.06 13.92 15.75
CA ARG A 365 -21.77 14.70 16.95
C ARG A 365 -23.08 15.07 17.63
N GLU A 366 -23.14 14.82 18.94
CA GLU A 366 -24.32 15.17 19.75
C GLU A 366 -25.64 14.61 19.19
N GLY A 367 -25.57 13.42 18.57
CA GLY A 367 -26.73 12.73 17.97
C GLY A 367 -27.09 13.15 16.55
N VAL A 368 -26.37 14.11 15.94
CA VAL A 368 -26.59 14.57 14.57
C VAL A 368 -25.51 14.01 13.65
N GLU A 369 -25.90 13.45 12.49
CA GLU A 369 -24.94 13.07 11.44
C GLU A 369 -24.30 14.34 10.86
N VAL A 370 -22.97 14.42 10.95
CA VAL A 370 -22.16 15.56 10.52
C VAL A 370 -21.16 15.19 9.42
N GLY A 371 -21.19 13.95 8.94
CA GLY A 371 -20.26 13.51 7.92
C GLY A 371 -20.27 12.01 7.68
N ARG A 372 -19.43 11.62 6.73
CA ARG A 372 -19.18 10.24 6.34
C ARG A 372 -17.69 10.00 6.30
N ALA A 373 -17.28 8.79 6.65
CA ALA A 373 -15.88 8.45 6.79
C ALA A 373 -15.61 7.00 6.40
N TYR A 374 -14.33 6.66 6.38
CA TYR A 374 -13.85 5.30 6.46
C TYR A 374 -13.08 5.09 7.76
N LEU A 375 -13.28 3.92 8.34
CA LEU A 375 -12.55 3.44 9.50
C LEU A 375 -11.81 2.17 9.08
N GLU A 376 -10.49 2.20 9.19
CA GLU A 376 -9.62 1.07 8.96
C GLU A 376 -9.13 0.51 10.30
N LEU A 377 -9.26 -0.81 10.48
CA LEU A 377 -8.84 -1.51 11.68
C LEU A 377 -7.90 -2.67 11.32
N THR A 378 -6.66 -2.57 11.76
CA THR A 378 -5.62 -3.58 11.46
C THR A 378 -5.14 -4.22 12.75
N GLY A 379 -4.59 -5.43 12.70
CA GLY A 379 -3.94 -6.02 13.88
C GLY A 379 -4.86 -6.65 14.94
N TYR A 380 -6.16 -6.79 14.68
CA TYR A 380 -7.11 -7.42 15.61
C TYR A 380 -7.08 -8.94 15.58
N ALA A 381 -6.75 -9.53 14.42
CA ALA A 381 -6.60 -10.99 14.28
C ALA A 381 -5.25 -11.47 14.79
N LYS A 382 -4.19 -10.75 14.40
CA LYS A 382 -2.79 -10.98 14.74
C LYS A 382 -2.02 -9.67 14.52
N ALA A 383 -0.94 -9.48 15.27
CA ALA A 383 -0.04 -8.35 15.06
C ALA A 383 0.36 -8.21 13.58
N LEU A 384 0.16 -7.01 13.03
CA LEU A 384 0.48 -6.70 11.65
C LEU A 384 1.99 -6.67 11.45
N ARG A 385 2.47 -7.26 10.35
CA ARG A 385 3.89 -7.24 9.95
C ARG A 385 3.98 -6.87 8.48
N LEU A 386 4.20 -5.60 8.20
CA LEU A 386 4.43 -5.10 6.84
C LEU A 386 5.91 -5.24 6.50
N GLY A 387 6.24 -5.94 5.42
CA GLY A 387 7.62 -6.21 5.01
C GLY A 387 8.32 -7.19 5.96
N LYS A 388 8.52 -8.44 5.53
CA LYS A 388 9.37 -9.36 6.29
C LYS A 388 10.81 -8.82 6.34
N GLU A 389 11.45 -9.02 7.49
CA GLU A 389 12.91 -9.09 7.59
C GLU A 389 13.43 -10.37 6.92
#